data_AF-A0A382Q3S5-F1
#
_entry.id   AF-A0A382Q3S5-F1
#
_cell.length_a   1.000
_cell.length_b   1.000
_cell.length_c   1.000
_cell.angle_alpha   90.00
_cell.angle_beta   90.00
_cell.angle_gamma   90.00
#
_symmetry.space_group_name_H-M   'P 1'
#
loop_
_entity.id
_entity.type
_entity.pdbx_description
1 polymer ?
#
loop_
_entity_poly.entity_id
_entity_poly.type
_entity_poly.pdbx_seq_one_letter_code
_entity_poly.pdbx_strand_id
1 'polypeptide(L)'
;MEEGRRIPDEEAHLAFHELRKTCKKLRYLLEAFRPLYSRNDIQAPVKSLKRFQDLLGLMNDTFVQKEFMQQLSLTEELPEGSRLMAEKFARNYDFQLAESATRFQEVFAEFNDPARHSEWKHLLEQNPLVPEKPQFA
;
A
#
# COMPACT_ATOMS: atom_id res chain seq x y z
N MET A 1 7.66 -7.35 -21.29
CA MET A 1 7.71 -7.24 -19.82
C MET A 1 8.74 -6.18 -19.46
N GLU A 2 8.36 -4.90 -19.45
CA GLU A 2 9.31 -3.78 -19.27
C GLU A 2 8.84 -2.71 -18.27
N GLU A 3 7.58 -2.78 -17.81
CA GLU A 3 6.96 -1.70 -17.02
C GLU A 3 7.39 -1.67 -15.53
N GLY A 4 7.95 -2.76 -15.00
CA GLY A 4 8.36 -2.85 -13.58
C GLY A 4 9.66 -2.13 -13.19
N ARG A 5 10.32 -1.45 -14.14
CA ARG A 5 11.59 -0.73 -13.91
C ARG A 5 11.49 0.79 -13.98
N ARG A 6 10.33 1.33 -14.31
CA ARG A 6 10.16 2.79 -14.38
C ARG A 6 9.99 3.32 -12.96
N ILE A 7 10.80 4.32 -12.58
CA ILE A 7 10.49 5.15 -11.41
C ILE A 7 9.06 5.63 -11.62
N PRO A 8 8.16 5.51 -10.63
CA PRO A 8 6.80 6.03 -10.77
C PRO A 8 6.89 7.50 -11.15
N ASP A 9 6.42 7.84 -12.34
CA ASP A 9 6.17 9.23 -12.70
C ASP A 9 4.99 9.75 -11.89
N GLU A 10 4.67 11.03 -12.06
CA GLU A 10 3.61 11.68 -11.29
C GLU A 10 2.25 10.97 -11.47
N GLU A 11 1.94 10.48 -12.68
CA GLU A 11 0.72 9.74 -12.98
C GLU A 11 0.70 8.38 -12.26
N ALA A 12 1.79 7.61 -12.34
CA ALA A 12 1.92 6.36 -11.62
C ALA A 12 1.84 6.57 -10.10
N HIS A 13 2.44 7.63 -9.57
CA HIS A 13 2.32 7.99 -8.16
C HIS A 13 0.87 8.28 -7.75
N LEU A 14 0.12 9.06 -8.55
CA LEU A 14 -1.29 9.33 -8.29
C LEU A 14 -2.12 8.04 -8.27
N ALA A 15 -1.86 7.11 -9.21
CA ALA A 15 -2.50 5.81 -9.23
C ALA A 15 -2.18 4.98 -7.97
N PHE A 16 -0.91 4.93 -7.54
CA PHE A 16 -0.52 4.24 -6.31
C PHE A 16 -1.13 4.90 -5.06
N HIS A 17 -1.26 6.23 -5.05
CA HIS A 17 -1.87 6.97 -3.97
C HIS A 17 -3.36 6.66 -3.82
N GLU A 18 -4.11 6.60 -4.93
CA GLU A 18 -5.52 6.19 -4.93
C GLU A 18 -5.70 4.71 -4.56
N LEU A 19 -4.81 3.84 -5.04
CA LEU A 19 -4.80 2.44 -4.63
C LEU A 19 -4.58 2.31 -3.12
N ARG A 20 -3.65 3.08 -2.54
CA ARG A 20 -3.41 3.14 -1.09
C ARG A 20 -4.66 3.58 -0.33
N LYS A 21 -5.37 4.61 -0.80
CA LYS A 21 -6.65 5.04 -0.19
C LYS A 21 -7.67 3.91 -0.21
N THR A 22 -7.79 3.20 -1.33
CA THR A 22 -8.72 2.08 -1.49
C THR A 22 -8.38 0.93 -0.54
N CYS A 23 -7.10 0.54 -0.46
CA CYS A 23 -6.65 -0.46 0.50
C CYS A 23 -6.95 -0.03 1.94
N LYS A 24 -6.72 1.24 2.31
CA LYS A 24 -7.04 1.74 3.67
C LYS A 24 -8.52 1.60 3.98
N LYS A 25 -9.40 1.96 3.05
CA LYS A 25 -10.86 1.78 3.21
C LYS A 25 -11.21 0.31 3.45
N LEU A 26 -10.64 -0.61 2.66
CA LEU A 26 -10.84 -2.04 2.86
C LEU A 26 -10.38 -2.50 4.25
N ARG A 27 -9.19 -2.07 4.71
CA ARG A 27 -8.72 -2.42 6.06
C ARG A 27 -9.64 -1.87 7.15
N TYR A 28 -10.12 -0.63 7.03
CA TYR A 28 -11.03 -0.05 8.01
C TYR A 28 -12.37 -0.78 8.07
N LEU A 29 -12.90 -1.21 6.92
CA LEU A 29 -14.11 -2.04 6.88
C LEU A 29 -13.86 -3.38 7.61
N LEU A 30 -12.74 -4.04 7.33
CA LEU A 30 -12.39 -5.31 7.99
C LEU A 30 -12.14 -5.18 9.48
N GLU A 31 -11.61 -4.05 9.92
CA GLU A 31 -11.44 -3.75 11.35
C GLU A 31 -12.79 -3.48 12.01
N ALA A 32 -13.69 -2.73 11.36
CA ALA A 32 -15.02 -2.43 11.87
C ALA A 32 -15.89 -3.69 11.99
N PHE A 33 -15.82 -4.57 11.00
CA PHE A 33 -16.56 -5.83 10.96
C PHE A 33 -15.79 -7.00 11.55
N ARG A 34 -14.62 -6.78 12.18
CA ARG A 34 -13.81 -7.85 12.77
C ARG A 34 -14.59 -8.81 13.70
N PRO A 35 -15.53 -8.36 14.55
CA PRO A 35 -16.30 -9.27 15.42
C PRO A 35 -17.16 -10.29 14.67
N LEU A 36 -17.43 -10.04 13.39
CA LEU A 36 -18.25 -10.89 12.52
C LEU A 36 -17.48 -12.08 11.92
N TYR A 37 -16.16 -12.13 12.11
CA TYR A 37 -15.30 -13.13 11.48
C TYR A 37 -14.53 -13.92 12.53
N SER A 38 -14.31 -15.22 12.26
CA SER A 38 -13.38 -15.99 13.07
C SER A 38 -11.95 -15.44 12.90
N ARG A 39 -11.13 -15.55 13.95
CA ARG A 39 -9.74 -15.07 13.87
C ARG A 39 -8.94 -15.78 12.78
N ASN A 40 -9.23 -17.05 12.52
CA ASN A 40 -8.47 -17.86 11.59
C ASN A 40 -8.78 -17.45 10.14
N ASP A 41 -10.04 -17.15 9.84
CA ASP A 41 -10.46 -16.85 8.46
C ASP A 41 -9.96 -15.48 8.01
N ILE A 42 -9.94 -14.48 8.91
CA ILE A 42 -9.58 -13.10 8.55
C ILE A 42 -8.07 -12.81 8.62
N GLN A 43 -7.29 -13.64 9.30
CA GLN A 43 -5.89 -13.32 9.60
C GLN A 43 -5.00 -13.26 8.36
N ALA A 44 -5.06 -14.26 7.48
CA ALA A 44 -4.20 -14.34 6.29
C ALA A 44 -4.53 -13.24 5.26
N PRO A 45 -5.81 -12.96 4.93
CA PRO A 45 -6.19 -11.86 4.05
C PRO A 45 -5.77 -10.48 4.59
N VAL A 46 -6.02 -10.21 5.88
CA VAL A 46 -5.61 -8.94 6.50
C VAL A 46 -4.10 -8.78 6.55
N LYS A 47 -3.34 -9.86 6.81
CA LYS A 47 -1.88 -9.82 6.81
C LYS A 47 -1.33 -9.45 5.43
N SER A 48 -1.87 -10.03 4.36
CA SER A 48 -1.46 -9.71 2.99
C SER A 48 -1.82 -8.28 2.60
N LEU A 49 -3.03 -7.83 2.95
CA LEU A 49 -3.46 -6.43 2.75
C LEU A 49 -2.53 -5.45 3.48
N LYS A 50 -2.09 -5.75 4.70
CA LYS A 50 -1.14 -4.92 5.45
C LYS A 50 0.22 -4.87 4.76
N ARG A 51 0.78 -6.01 4.34
CA ARG A 51 2.05 -6.05 3.60
C ARG A 51 1.98 -5.19 2.33
N PHE A 52 0.86 -5.26 1.61
CA PHE A 52 0.65 -4.45 0.42
C PHE A 52 0.52 -2.95 0.74
N GLN A 53 -0.23 -2.61 1.78
CA GLN A 53 -0.35 -1.23 2.28
C GLN A 53 0.99 -0.64 2.73
N ASP A 54 1.84 -1.44 3.38
CA ASP A 54 3.16 -1.00 3.85
C ASP A 54 4.06 -0.61 2.67
N LEU A 55 4.05 -1.41 1.59
CA LEU A 55 4.80 -1.07 0.37
C LEU A 55 4.25 0.21 -0.29
N LEU A 56 2.92 0.32 -0.44
CA LEU A 56 2.29 1.51 -1.00
C LEU A 56 2.56 2.76 -0.16
N GLY A 57 2.62 2.60 1.17
CA GLY A 57 3.01 3.66 2.11
C GLY A 57 4.45 4.11 1.88
N LEU A 58 5.39 3.15 1.83
CA LEU A 58 6.80 3.44 1.55
C LEU A 58 6.99 4.17 0.22
N MET A 59 6.33 3.72 -0.84
CA MET A 59 6.41 4.37 -2.16
C MET A 59 5.89 5.81 -2.12
N ASN A 60 4.74 6.03 -1.51
CA ASN A 60 4.17 7.37 -1.35
C ASN A 60 5.08 8.29 -0.53
N ASP A 61 5.58 7.81 0.60
CA ASP A 61 6.41 8.63 1.50
C ASP A 61 7.76 8.97 0.85
N THR A 62 8.34 8.02 0.12
CA THR A 62 9.59 8.23 -0.64
C THR A 62 9.38 9.24 -1.76
N PHE A 63 8.25 9.18 -2.47
CA PHE A 63 7.90 10.16 -3.51
C PHE A 63 7.76 11.57 -2.93
N VAL A 64 6.98 11.73 -1.84
CA VAL A 64 6.80 13.04 -1.18
C VAL A 64 8.13 13.59 -0.66
N GLN A 65 9.00 12.74 -0.09
CA GLN A 65 10.33 13.14 0.38
C GLN A 65 11.25 13.56 -0.77
N LYS A 66 11.21 12.83 -1.90
CA LYS A 66 11.94 13.20 -3.11
C LYS A 66 11.52 14.58 -3.60
N GLU A 67 10.23 14.81 -3.79
CA GLU A 67 9.69 16.09 -4.28
C GLU A 67 10.09 17.24 -3.34
N PHE A 68 9.99 17.03 -2.03
CA PHE A 68 10.42 18.00 -1.04
C PHE A 68 11.93 18.31 -1.14
N MET A 69 12.78 17.30 -1.29
CA MET A 69 14.22 17.51 -1.47
C MET A 69 14.56 18.21 -2.79
N GLN A 70 13.82 17.93 -3.86
CA GLN A 70 13.98 18.65 -5.13
C GLN A 70 13.62 20.12 -4.98
N GLN A 71 12.52 20.44 -4.28
CA GLN A 71 12.14 21.83 -3.97
C GLN A 71 13.23 22.53 -3.15
N LEU A 72 13.76 21.89 -2.11
CA LEU A 72 14.86 22.44 -1.31
C LEU A 72 16.13 22.66 -2.14
N SER A 73 16.44 21.77 -3.08
CA SER A 73 17.61 21.92 -3.96
C SER A 73 17.55 23.16 -4.87
N LEU A 74 16.34 23.67 -5.12
CA LEU A 74 16.07 24.84 -5.95
C LEU A 74 15.82 26.12 -5.13
N THR A 75 15.79 26.03 -3.79
CA THR A 75 15.48 27.15 -2.90
C THR A 75 16.70 28.07 -2.76
N GLU A 76 16.68 29.22 -3.44
CA GLU A 76 17.83 30.15 -3.51
C GLU A 76 18.27 30.70 -2.15
N GLU A 77 17.34 30.82 -1.19
CA GLU A 77 17.63 31.29 0.18
C GLU A 77 18.50 30.32 0.98
N LEU A 78 18.58 29.04 0.57
CA LEU A 78 19.42 28.05 1.24
C LEU A 78 20.88 28.16 0.82
N PRO A 79 21.85 27.91 1.71
CA PRO A 79 23.25 27.82 1.34
C PRO A 79 23.49 26.80 0.22
N GLU A 80 24.46 27.06 -0.66
CA GLU A 80 24.78 26.17 -1.78
C GLU A 80 25.06 24.72 -1.32
N GLY A 81 25.81 24.54 -0.23
CA GLY A 81 26.06 23.22 0.33
C GLY A 81 24.79 22.47 0.74
N SER A 82 23.79 23.18 1.27
CA SER A 82 22.49 22.60 1.64
C SER A 82 21.69 22.20 0.40
N ARG A 83 21.69 23.02 -0.65
CA ARG A 83 21.03 22.69 -1.93
C ARG A 83 21.65 21.46 -2.59
N LEU A 84 22.98 21.35 -2.59
CA LEU A 84 23.70 20.19 -3.12
C LEU A 84 23.41 18.91 -2.31
N MET A 85 23.27 19.02 -0.99
CA MET A 85 22.85 17.88 -0.15
C MET A 85 21.42 17.47 -0.46
N ALA A 86 20.49 18.41 -0.59
CA ALA A 86 19.10 18.14 -0.96
C ALA A 86 19.01 17.42 -2.31
N GLU A 87 19.77 17.88 -3.30
CA GLU A 87 19.84 17.23 -4.62
C GLU A 87 20.38 15.79 -4.52
N LYS A 88 21.39 15.54 -3.68
CA LYS A 88 21.89 14.17 -3.41
C LYS A 88 20.84 13.29 -2.74
N PHE A 89 20.07 13.81 -1.78
CA PHE A 89 18.98 13.07 -1.16
C PHE A 89 17.86 12.76 -2.15
N ALA A 90 17.47 13.71 -3.01
CA ALA A 90 16.50 13.49 -4.07
C ALA A 90 16.90 12.31 -4.98
N ARG A 91 18.16 12.27 -5.42
CA ARG A 91 18.69 11.13 -6.20
C ARG A 91 18.66 9.82 -5.41
N ASN A 92 18.96 9.83 -4.12
CA ASN A 92 18.88 8.63 -3.28
C ASN A 92 17.44 8.09 -3.20
N TYR A 93 16.45 8.98 -3.14
CA TYR A 93 15.04 8.59 -3.15
C TYR A 93 14.59 8.04 -4.50
N ASP A 94 15.16 8.48 -5.63
CA ASP A 94 14.92 7.85 -6.94
C ASP A 94 15.30 6.37 -6.94
N PHE A 95 16.46 6.03 -6.36
CA PHE A 95 16.88 4.63 -6.24
C PHE A 95 15.94 3.82 -5.34
N GLN A 96 15.49 4.38 -4.22
CA GLN A 96 14.54 3.72 -3.31
C GLN A 96 13.15 3.52 -3.94
N LEU A 97 12.68 4.48 -4.74
CA LEU A 97 11.44 4.34 -5.50
C LEU A 97 11.55 3.23 -6.55
N ALA A 98 12.66 3.18 -7.28
CA ALA A 98 12.89 2.12 -8.27
C ALA A 98 12.93 0.73 -7.60
N GLU A 99 13.63 0.60 -6.46
CA GLU A 99 13.65 -0.64 -5.70
C GLU A 99 12.24 -1.04 -5.23
N SER A 100 11.48 -0.10 -4.68
CA SER A 100 10.11 -0.36 -4.24
C SER A 100 9.18 -0.76 -5.38
N ALA A 101 9.35 -0.15 -6.56
CA ALA A 101 8.60 -0.49 -7.77
C ALA A 101 8.90 -1.92 -8.26
N THR A 102 10.15 -2.39 -8.15
CA THR A 102 10.47 -3.79 -8.49
C THR A 102 9.81 -4.79 -7.54
N ARG A 103 9.71 -4.45 -6.25
CA ARG A 103 9.03 -5.26 -5.22
C ARG A 103 7.51 -5.25 -5.39
N PHE A 104 6.93 -4.24 -6.05
CA PHE A 104 5.50 -4.11 -6.23
C PHE A 104 4.87 -5.36 -6.84
N GLN A 105 5.44 -5.90 -7.92
CA GLN A 105 4.86 -7.06 -8.60
C GLN A 105 4.76 -8.29 -7.69
N GLU A 106 5.78 -8.54 -6.86
CA GLU A 106 5.81 -9.65 -5.92
C GLU A 106 4.75 -9.47 -4.82
N VAL A 107 4.71 -8.29 -4.19
CA VAL A 107 3.76 -8.01 -3.10
C VAL A 107 2.32 -7.97 -3.62
N PHE A 108 2.12 -7.41 -4.81
CA PHE A 108 0.81 -7.38 -5.46
C PHE A 108 0.35 -8.79 -5.86
N ALA A 109 1.24 -9.64 -6.38
CA ALA A 109 0.91 -11.03 -6.70
C ALA A 109 0.50 -11.83 -5.45
N GLU A 110 1.19 -11.63 -4.32
CA GLU A 110 0.78 -12.24 -3.04
C GLU A 110 -0.59 -11.74 -2.59
N PHE A 111 -0.86 -10.43 -2.73
CA PHE A 111 -2.16 -9.85 -2.38
C PHE A 111 -3.29 -10.35 -3.29
N ASN A 112 -3.02 -10.48 -4.58
CA ASN A 112 -3.97 -10.87 -5.61
C ASN A 112 -4.01 -12.38 -5.90
N ASP A 113 -3.46 -13.20 -5.00
CA ASP A 113 -3.41 -14.66 -5.15
C ASP A 113 -4.84 -15.25 -5.34
N PRO A 114 -5.11 -16.02 -6.41
CA PRO A 114 -6.40 -16.68 -6.63
C PRO A 114 -6.86 -17.59 -5.47
N ALA A 115 -5.93 -18.21 -4.75
CA ALA A 115 -6.27 -18.98 -3.55
C ALA A 115 -6.87 -18.06 -2.46
N ARG A 116 -6.31 -16.85 -2.31
CA ARG A 116 -6.85 -15.80 -1.43
C ARG A 116 -8.16 -15.21 -1.94
N HIS A 117 -8.42 -15.20 -3.24
CA HIS A 117 -9.72 -14.75 -3.75
C HIS A 117 -10.85 -15.63 -3.22
N SER A 118 -10.61 -16.94 -3.08
CA SER A 118 -11.58 -17.85 -2.45
C SER A 118 -11.78 -17.55 -0.97
N GLU A 119 -10.71 -17.18 -0.24
CA GLU A 119 -10.79 -16.73 1.16
C GLU A 119 -11.57 -15.41 1.30
N TRP A 120 -11.27 -14.41 0.46
CA TRP A 120 -12.00 -13.13 0.41
C TRP A 120 -13.46 -13.33 0.06
N LYS A 121 -13.75 -14.17 -0.94
CA LYS A 121 -15.10 -14.50 -1.36
C LYS A 121 -15.86 -15.19 -0.23
N HIS A 122 -15.25 -16.18 0.41
CA HIS A 122 -15.82 -16.84 1.58
C HIS A 122 -16.12 -15.84 2.71
N LEU A 123 -15.14 -14.99 3.06
CA LEU A 123 -15.31 -13.95 4.07
C LEU A 123 -16.44 -12.95 3.76
N LEU A 124 -16.60 -12.55 2.50
CA LEU A 124 -17.57 -11.53 2.12
C LEU A 124 -18.97 -12.10 1.82
N GLU A 125 -19.07 -13.38 1.46
CA GLU A 125 -20.34 -14.06 1.19
C GLU A 125 -20.95 -14.74 2.42
N GLN A 126 -20.13 -15.09 3.42
CA GLN A 126 -20.62 -15.57 4.72
C GLN A 126 -21.33 -14.43 5.44
N ASN A 127 -22.66 -14.49 5.55
CA ASN A 127 -23.47 -13.52 6.29
C ASN A 127 -23.32 -13.76 7.80
N PRO A 128 -22.59 -12.90 8.53
CA PRO A 128 -22.23 -13.15 9.91
C PRO A 128 -23.33 -12.78 10.92
N LEU A 129 -24.49 -12.32 10.44
CA LEU A 129 -25.58 -11.78 11.26
C LEU A 129 -26.84 -12.67 11.28
N VAL A 130 -26.80 -13.90 10.78
CA VAL A 130 -27.89 -14.85 11.02
C VAL A 130 -27.44 -15.79 12.14
N PRO A 131 -27.78 -15.52 13.42
CA PRO A 131 -27.68 -16.57 14.42
C PRO A 131 -28.55 -17.74 13.95
N GLU A 132 -28.00 -18.96 13.94
CA GLU A 132 -28.83 -20.16 13.90
C GLU A 132 -29.91 -19.99 14.98
N LYS A 133 -31.17 -20.12 14.56
CA LYS A 133 -32.38 -19.85 15.37
C LYS A 133 -32.12 -20.19 16.85
N PRO A 134 -32.48 -19.32 17.80
CA PRO A 134 -32.34 -19.68 19.19
C PRO A 134 -33.20 -20.93 19.45
N GLN A 135 -32.55 -22.02 19.87
CA GLN A 135 -33.21 -23.20 20.41
C GLN A 135 -33.79 -22.83 21.77
N PHE A 136 -34.95 -22.18 21.76
CA PHE A 136 -35.81 -22.17 22.93
C PHE A 136 -36.67 -23.44 22.85
N ALA A 137 -36.24 -24.45 23.61
CA ALA A 137 -37.08 -25.56 24.07
C ALA A 137 -37.68 -25.19 25.42
#